data_AF-A0A965VY22-F1
#
_entry.id   AF-A0A965VY22-F1
#
_cell.length_a   1.000
_cell.length_b   1.000
_cell.length_c   1.000
_cell.angle_alpha   90.00
_cell.angle_beta   90.00
_cell.angle_gamma   90.00
#
_symmetry.space_group_name_H-M   'P 1'
#
loop_
_entity.id
_entity.type
_entity.pdbx_description
1 polymer ?
#
loop_
_entity_poly.entity_id
_entity_poly.type
_entity_poly.pdbx_seq_one_letter_code
_entity_poly.pdbx_strand_id
1 'polypeptide(L)'
;MFWFEHYNVYLYQTFYNKPRWDEQLFWMFKSYSYTTLYYFKFVFTIFFVAIFYCLSYLSFKWLGAASERKPLQYTYTILIGTALVLGSLSWIENTRLQQIVYSINLWLMGIAESPLPFLLLWASRNLNPIPKSSVKNP
;
A
#
# COMPACT_ATOMS: atom_id res chain seq x y z
N MET A 1 4.12 5.09 -3.42
CA MET A 1 4.45 4.80 -4.84
C MET A 1 5.88 5.18 -5.20
N PHE A 2 6.31 6.44 -5.06
CA PHE A 2 7.68 6.90 -5.41
C PHE A 2 8.82 5.96 -4.93
N TRP A 3 8.84 5.59 -3.64
CA TRP A 3 9.88 4.71 -3.09
C TRP A 3 9.95 3.33 -3.78
N PHE A 4 8.80 2.67 -3.95
CA PHE A 4 8.73 1.32 -4.51
C PHE A 4 9.05 1.28 -6.01
N GLU A 5 8.70 2.32 -6.76
CA GLU A 5 9.08 2.44 -8.17
C GLU A 5 10.59 2.51 -8.33
N HIS A 6 11.24 3.42 -7.59
CA HIS A 6 12.69 3.57 -7.61
C HIS A 6 13.38 2.30 -7.08
N TYR A 7 12.84 1.67 -6.05
CA TYR A 7 13.36 0.41 -5.52
C TYR A 7 13.28 -0.74 -6.55
N ASN A 8 12.22 -0.80 -7.36
CA ASN A 8 12.10 -1.78 -8.43
C ASN A 8 13.10 -1.53 -9.56
N VAL A 9 13.35 -0.27 -9.91
CA VAL A 9 14.39 0.11 -10.88
C VAL A 9 15.77 -0.29 -10.35
N TYR A 10 16.06 -0.02 -9.07
CA TYR A 10 17.30 -0.44 -8.42
C TYR A 10 17.49 -1.97 -8.43
N LEU A 11 16.43 -2.73 -8.15
CA LEU A 11 16.42 -4.19 -8.24
C LEU A 11 16.71 -4.67 -9.67
N TYR A 12 16.09 -4.06 -10.67
CA TYR A 12 16.32 -4.38 -12.07
C TYR A 12 17.78 -4.13 -12.47
N GLN A 13 18.33 -2.97 -12.10
CA GLN A 13 19.73 -2.63 -12.37
C GLN A 13 20.70 -3.59 -11.68
N THR A 14 20.39 -4.01 -10.45
CA THR A 14 21.18 -4.99 -9.70
C THR A 14 21.11 -6.38 -10.32
N PHE A 15 19.95 -6.79 -10.84
CA PHE A 15 19.78 -8.09 -11.50
C PHE A 15 20.56 -8.17 -12.82
N TYR A 16 20.51 -7.10 -13.63
CA TYR A 16 21.14 -7.05 -14.95
C TYR A 16 22.56 -6.45 -14.95
N ASN A 17 23.16 -6.20 -13.79
CA ASN A 17 24.46 -5.51 -13.65
C ASN A 17 24.55 -4.21 -14.47
N LYS A 18 23.46 -3.44 -14.53
CA LYS A 18 23.43 -2.15 -15.22
C LYS A 18 23.94 -1.02 -14.32
N PRO A 19 24.38 0.12 -14.90
CA PRO A 19 24.75 1.29 -14.13
C PRO A 19 23.60 1.73 -13.23
N ARG A 20 23.91 2.02 -11.96
CA ARG A 20 22.95 2.45 -10.95
C ARG A 20 22.83 3.97 -11.01
N TRP A 21 21.67 4.50 -11.40
CA TRP A 21 21.45 5.94 -11.57
C TRP A 21 20.89 6.62 -10.31
N ASP A 22 20.41 5.84 -9.36
CA ASP A 22 19.72 6.24 -8.12
C ASP A 22 20.54 5.91 -6.86
N GLU A 23 21.87 5.80 -7.00
CA GLU A 23 22.77 5.35 -5.93
C GLU A 23 22.71 6.20 -4.66
N GLN A 24 22.35 7.49 -4.74
CA GLN A 24 22.21 8.35 -3.56
C GLN A 24 20.99 8.00 -2.72
N LEU A 25 19.89 7.54 -3.32
CA LEU A 25 18.68 7.15 -2.58
C LEU A 25 18.82 5.78 -1.91
N PHE A 26 19.57 4.87 -2.55
CA PHE A 26 19.74 3.48 -2.09
C PHE A 26 21.17 3.14 -1.68
N TRP A 27 21.97 4.12 -1.25
CA TRP A 27 23.38 3.91 -0.90
C TRP A 27 23.56 2.82 0.17
N MET A 28 22.66 2.76 1.15
CA MET A 28 22.64 1.74 2.22
C MET A 28 22.45 0.32 1.68
N PHE A 29 21.97 0.19 0.44
CA PHE A 29 21.65 -1.08 -0.19
C PHE A 29 22.72 -1.57 -1.18
N LYS A 30 23.83 -0.85 -1.33
CA LYS A 30 24.88 -1.17 -2.30
C LYS A 30 25.57 -2.51 -2.06
N SER A 31 25.74 -2.89 -0.80
CA SER A 31 26.44 -4.10 -0.37
C SER A 31 25.56 -5.35 -0.33
N TYR A 32 24.24 -5.21 -0.50
CA TYR A 32 23.34 -6.35 -0.45
C TYR A 32 23.21 -7.03 -1.82
N SER A 33 23.06 -8.36 -1.78
CA SER A 33 22.79 -9.16 -2.97
C SER A 33 21.39 -8.88 -3.54
N TYR A 34 21.18 -9.19 -4.82
CA TYR A 34 19.86 -9.12 -5.45
C TYR A 34 18.80 -9.88 -4.64
N THR A 35 19.11 -11.10 -4.19
CA THR A 35 18.19 -11.95 -3.43
C THR A 35 17.77 -11.28 -2.12
N THR A 36 18.74 -10.72 -1.38
CA THR A 36 18.45 -9.99 -0.14
C THR A 36 17.54 -8.78 -0.41
N LEU A 37 17.84 -8.00 -1.45
CA LEU A 37 17.03 -6.84 -1.83
C LEU A 37 15.62 -7.26 -2.28
N TYR A 38 15.50 -8.37 -2.99
CA TYR A 38 14.21 -8.88 -3.44
C TYR A 38 13.31 -9.21 -2.25
N TYR A 39 13.84 -9.86 -1.20
CA TYR A 39 13.06 -10.13 0.02
C TYR A 39 12.76 -8.89 0.84
N PHE A 40 13.68 -7.92 0.91
CA PHE A 40 13.41 -6.64 1.57
C PHE A 40 12.23 -5.89 0.94
N LYS A 41 11.93 -6.10 -0.34
CA LYS A 41 10.72 -5.54 -0.96
C LYS A 41 9.46 -5.86 -0.17
N PHE A 42 9.27 -7.12 0.22
CA PHE A 42 8.10 -7.57 0.96
C PHE A 42 8.07 -6.99 2.38
N VAL A 43 9.23 -6.91 3.03
CA VAL A 43 9.37 -6.29 4.35
C VAL A 43 8.97 -4.81 4.29
N PHE A 44 9.48 -4.07 3.30
CA PHE A 44 9.11 -2.67 3.11
C PHE A 44 7.63 -2.51 2.80
N THR A 45 7.05 -3.37 1.97
CA THR A 45 5.61 -3.35 1.68
C THR A 45 4.78 -3.48 2.96
N ILE A 46 5.05 -4.49 3.79
CA ILE A 46 4.33 -4.67 5.06
C ILE A 46 4.54 -3.46 5.97
N PHE A 47 5.77 -2.96 6.07
CA PHE A 47 6.13 -1.82 6.89
C PHE A 47 5.40 -0.53 6.46
N PHE A 48 5.40 -0.21 5.16
CA PHE A 48 4.72 0.98 4.65
C PHE A 48 3.20 0.87 4.74
N VAL A 49 2.61 -0.29 4.44
CA VAL A 49 1.16 -0.53 4.67
C VAL A 49 0.81 -0.27 6.14
N ALA A 50 1.60 -0.80 7.08
CA ALA A 50 1.39 -0.60 8.50
C ALA A 50 1.52 0.88 8.90
N ILE A 51 2.53 1.59 8.39
CA ILE A 51 2.70 3.03 8.62
C ILE A 51 1.49 3.80 8.12
N PHE A 52 1.07 3.60 6.87
CA PHE A 52 -0.05 4.35 6.29
C PHE A 52 -1.37 4.04 6.99
N TYR A 53 -1.60 2.79 7.36
CA TYR A 53 -2.75 2.41 8.18
C TYR A 53 -2.73 3.11 9.54
N CYS A 54 -1.60 3.07 10.26
CA CYS A 54 -1.46 3.71 11.57
C CYS A 54 -1.63 5.23 11.49
N LEU A 55 -1.01 5.88 10.51
CA LEU A 55 -1.15 7.33 10.30
C LEU A 55 -2.60 7.69 9.97
N SER A 56 -3.27 6.92 9.12
CA SER A 56 -4.68 7.12 8.77
C SER A 56 -5.59 6.95 10.00
N TYR A 57 -5.35 5.91 10.79
CA TYR A 57 -6.10 5.63 12.00
C TYR A 57 -5.92 6.72 13.06
N LEU A 58 -4.68 7.16 13.28
CA LEU A 58 -4.35 8.25 14.20
C LEU A 58 -4.92 9.59 13.72
N SER A 59 -4.92 9.85 12.42
CA SER A 59 -5.50 11.07 11.85
C SER A 59 -7.00 11.15 12.14
N PHE A 60 -7.75 10.06 11.91
CA PHE A 60 -9.17 10.02 12.31
C PHE A 60 -9.38 10.13 13.82
N LYS A 61 -8.42 9.67 14.63
CA LYS A 61 -8.46 9.88 16.09
C LYS A 61 -8.31 11.35 16.46
N TRP A 62 -7.37 12.05 15.86
CA TRP A 62 -7.11 13.46 16.15
C TRP A 62 -8.19 14.39 15.60
N LEU A 63 -8.79 14.04 14.46
CA LEU A 63 -9.87 14.80 13.83
C LEU A 63 -11.26 14.56 14.46
N GLY A 64 -11.37 13.73 15.51
CA GLY A 64 -12.66 13.42 16.16
C GLY A 64 -13.61 12.59 15.29
N ALA A 65 -13.10 11.89 14.28
CA ALA A 65 -13.85 11.09 13.31
C ALA A 65 -13.80 9.59 13.68
N ALA A 66 -14.31 9.24 14.87
CA ALA A 66 -14.24 7.88 15.37
C ALA A 66 -15.09 6.87 14.55
N SER A 67 -16.19 7.34 13.95
CA SER A 67 -17.11 6.53 13.12
C SER A 67 -16.43 5.94 11.88
N GLU A 68 -15.41 6.60 11.34
CA GLU A 68 -14.75 6.31 10.07
C GLU A 68 -13.59 5.33 10.25
N ARG A 69 -13.20 5.05 11.50
CA ARG A 69 -12.16 4.06 11.81
C ARG A 69 -12.58 2.64 11.44
N LYS A 70 -13.86 2.29 11.60
CA LYS A 70 -14.40 0.96 11.21
C LYS A 70 -14.38 0.79 9.68
N PRO A 71 -14.94 1.73 8.87
CA PRO A 71 -14.77 1.73 7.42
C PRO A 71 -13.31 1.63 6.99
N LEU A 72 -12.41 2.40 7.60
CA LEU A 72 -10.97 2.35 7.29
C LEU A 72 -10.40 0.95 7.49
N GLN A 73 -10.71 0.30 8.62
CA GLN A 73 -10.29 -1.07 8.90
C GLN A 73 -10.82 -2.06 7.85
N TYR A 74 -12.10 -1.95 7.47
CA TYR A 74 -12.67 -2.80 6.42
C TYR A 74 -12.01 -2.56 5.07
N THR A 75 -11.75 -1.30 4.69
CA THR A 75 -11.06 -0.97 3.44
C THR A 75 -9.68 -1.60 3.39
N TYR A 76 -8.86 -1.44 4.44
CA TYR A 76 -7.54 -2.06 4.50
C TYR A 76 -7.60 -3.59 4.50
N THR A 77 -8.55 -4.19 5.22
CA THR A 77 -8.74 -5.65 5.25
C THR A 77 -9.09 -6.19 3.88
N ILE A 78 -10.00 -5.53 3.15
CA ILE A 78 -10.40 -5.93 1.80
C ILE A 78 -9.24 -5.75 0.81
N LEU A 79 -8.54 -4.62 0.87
CA LEU A 79 -7.39 -4.34 -0.01
C LEU A 79 -6.30 -5.40 0.18
N ILE A 80 -5.86 -5.64 1.42
CA ILE A 80 -4.81 -6.61 1.74
C ILE A 80 -5.28 -8.03 1.43
N GLY A 81 -6.50 -8.39 1.83
CA GLY A 81 -7.06 -9.72 1.58
C GLY A 81 -7.14 -10.03 0.08
N THR A 82 -7.65 -9.08 -0.71
CA THR A 82 -7.74 -9.24 -2.17
C THR A 82 -6.35 -9.30 -2.81
N ALA A 83 -5.43 -8.45 -2.37
CA ALA A 83 -4.04 -8.48 -2.85
C ALA A 83 -3.35 -9.82 -2.57
N LEU A 84 -3.54 -10.39 -1.37
CA LEU A 84 -2.99 -11.71 -1.03
C LEU A 84 -3.57 -12.82 -1.91
N VAL A 85 -4.88 -12.79 -2.16
CA VAL A 85 -5.54 -13.77 -3.05
C VAL A 85 -5.01 -13.64 -4.47
N LEU A 86 -4.97 -12.43 -5.03
CA LEU A 86 -4.47 -12.20 -6.40
C LEU A 86 -2.98 -12.50 -6.54
N GLY A 87 -2.18 -12.17 -5.53
CA GLY A 87 -0.76 -12.52 -5.48
C GLY A 87 -0.54 -14.04 -5.47
N SER A 88 -1.36 -14.78 -4.72
CA SER A 88 -1.32 -16.24 -4.69
C SER A 88 -1.76 -16.85 -6.02
N LEU A 89 -2.82 -16.32 -6.64
CA LEU A 89 -3.28 -16.77 -7.97
C LEU A 89 -2.23 -16.50 -9.05
N SER A 90 -1.56 -15.35 -9.01
CA SER A 90 -0.47 -15.00 -9.93
C SER A 90 0.73 -15.94 -9.82
N TRP A 91 0.88 -16.63 -8.69
CA TRP A 91 1.96 -17.61 -8.51
C TRP A 91 1.62 -18.96 -9.14
N ILE A 92 0.34 -19.32 -9.20
CA ILE A 92 -0.13 -20.61 -9.73
C ILE A 92 -0.28 -20.55 -11.26
N GLU A 93 -0.73 -19.41 -11.81
CA GLU A 93 -0.98 -19.26 -13.24
C GLU A 93 0.26 -18.79 -14.02
N ASN A 94 0.57 -19.45 -15.14
CA ASN A 94 1.75 -19.16 -15.99
C ASN A 94 1.33 -18.70 -17.40
N THR A 95 0.36 -17.78 -17.49
CA THR A 95 -0.26 -17.33 -18.75
C THR A 95 -0.39 -15.79 -18.82
N ARG A 96 -0.92 -15.22 -19.91
CA ARG A 96 -1.19 -13.76 -20.02
C ARG A 96 -2.07 -13.21 -18.89
N LEU A 97 -2.94 -14.03 -18.28
CA LEU A 97 -3.73 -13.64 -17.11
C LEU A 97 -2.83 -13.26 -15.92
N GLN A 98 -1.69 -13.93 -15.75
CA GLN A 98 -0.72 -13.64 -14.69
C GLN A 98 -0.26 -12.18 -14.69
N GLN A 99 0.02 -11.61 -15.86
CA GLN A 99 0.47 -10.22 -15.97
C GLN A 99 -0.62 -9.23 -15.54
N ILE A 100 -1.88 -9.53 -15.88
CA ILE A 100 -3.03 -8.69 -15.51
C ILE A 100 -3.29 -8.80 -14.00
N VAL A 101 -3.36 -10.02 -13.47
CA VAL A 101 -3.60 -10.29 -12.04
C VAL A 101 -2.49 -9.67 -11.19
N TYR A 102 -1.23 -9.82 -11.62
CA TYR A 102 -0.08 -9.20 -10.96
C TYR A 102 -0.16 -7.66 -10.98
N SER A 103 -0.55 -7.07 -12.12
CA SER A 103 -0.72 -5.63 -12.22
C SER A 103 -1.81 -5.15 -11.25
N ILE A 104 -2.99 -5.79 -11.23
CA ILE A 104 -4.07 -5.43 -10.30
C ILE A 104 -3.60 -5.54 -8.85
N ASN A 105 -2.85 -6.59 -8.51
CA ASN A 105 -2.26 -6.75 -7.18
C ASN A 105 -1.35 -5.57 -6.80
N LEU A 106 -0.47 -5.12 -7.72
CA LEU A 106 0.38 -3.95 -7.50
C LEU A 106 -0.45 -2.67 -7.27
N TRP A 107 -1.55 -2.48 -8.00
CA TRP A 107 -2.44 -1.35 -7.80
C TRP A 107 -3.10 -1.37 -6.42
N LEU A 108 -3.62 -2.52 -5.99
CA LEU A 108 -4.26 -2.66 -4.68
C LEU A 108 -3.28 -2.39 -3.53
N MET A 109 -2.07 -2.95 -3.62
CA MET A 109 -1.02 -2.71 -2.63
C MET A 109 -0.57 -1.25 -2.66
N GLY A 110 -0.42 -0.65 -3.85
CA GLY A 110 -0.10 0.76 -4.00
C GLY A 110 -1.14 1.68 -3.37
N ILE A 111 -2.43 1.35 -3.46
CA ILE A 111 -3.51 2.07 -2.78
C ILE A 111 -3.40 1.91 -1.26
N ALA A 112 -3.13 0.70 -0.76
CA ALA A 112 -2.97 0.45 0.68
C ALA A 112 -1.74 1.17 1.28
N GLU A 113 -0.65 1.29 0.52
CA GLU A 113 0.58 2.01 0.86
C GLU A 113 0.49 3.53 0.60
N SER A 114 -0.72 4.09 0.57
CA SER A 114 -0.93 5.50 0.25
C SER A 114 -1.92 6.15 1.21
N PRO A 115 -1.99 7.49 1.27
CA PRO A 115 -3.01 8.17 2.06
C PRO A 115 -4.41 8.12 1.42
N LEU A 116 -4.59 7.47 0.26
CA LEU A 116 -5.85 7.45 -0.48
C LEU A 116 -7.04 6.92 0.34
N PRO A 117 -6.94 5.78 1.06
CA PRO A 117 -8.08 5.28 1.84
C PRO A 117 -8.58 6.28 2.87
N PHE A 118 -7.66 6.99 3.52
CA PHE A 118 -7.99 8.07 4.44
C PHE A 118 -8.66 9.24 3.73
N LEU A 119 -8.04 9.75 2.66
CA LEU A 119 -8.54 10.90 1.91
C LEU A 119 -9.95 10.66 1.35
N LEU A 120 -10.21 9.46 0.83
CA LEU A 120 -11.50 9.08 0.27
C LEU A 120 -12.60 9.05 1.33
N LEU A 121 -12.33 8.43 2.48
CA LEU A 121 -13.28 8.36 3.59
C LEU A 121 -13.51 9.73 4.22
N TRP A 122 -12.45 10.54 4.36
CA TRP A 122 -12.55 11.90 4.85
C TRP A 122 -13.37 12.80 3.90
N ALA A 123 -13.11 12.72 2.59
CA ALA A 123 -13.88 13.46 1.60
C ALA A 123 -15.35 13.01 1.58
N SER A 124 -15.61 11.70 1.65
CA SER A 124 -16.97 11.14 1.70
C SER A 124 -17.77 11.67 2.90
N ARG A 125 -17.14 11.74 4.09
CA ARG A 125 -17.75 12.34 5.29
C ARG A 125 -18.11 13.81 5.09
N ASN A 126 -17.24 14.59 4.45
CA ASN A 126 -17.46 16.02 4.24
C ASN A 126 -18.51 16.30 3.15
N LEU A 127 -18.66 15.41 2.17
CA LEU A 127 -19.66 15.54 1.10
C LEU A 127 -21.06 15.09 1.55
N ASN A 128 -21.15 14.10 2.42
CA ASN A 128 -22.41 13.60 2.99
C ASN A 128 -22.42 13.76 4.52
N PRO A 129 -22.54 14.99 5.05
CA PRO A 129 -22.67 15.17 6.50
C PRO A 129 -23.94 14.48 6.98
N ILE A 130 -23.79 13.52 7.91
CA ILE A 130 -24.93 12.84 8.53
C ILE A 130 -25.84 13.92 9.16
N PRO A 131 -27.13 13.97 8.81
CA PRO A 131 -28.04 14.98 9.36
C PRO A 131 -28.11 14.83 10.89
N LYS A 132 -27.99 15.97 11.59
CA LYS A 132 -27.96 16.05 13.07
C LYS A 132 -29.19 15.43 13.78
N SER A 133 -30.24 15.04 13.05
CA SER A 133 -31.47 14.46 13.58
C SER A 133 -31.35 12.97 14.00
N SER A 134 -30.25 12.28 13.67
CA SER A 134 -30.04 10.87 14.06
C SER A 134 -29.25 10.68 15.36
N VAL A 135 -28.71 11.76 15.93
CA VAL A 135 -28.10 11.73 17.27
C VAL A 135 -29.24 11.78 18.29
N LYS A 136 -29.84 10.61 18.59
CA LYS A 136 -30.56 10.45 19.85
C LYS A 136 -29.54 10.66 20.96
N ASN A 137 -29.65 11.79 21.65
CA ASN A 137 -28.92 12.03 22.89
C ASN A 137 -29.19 10.87 23.85
N PRO A 138 -28.16 10.33 24.53
CA PRO A 138 -28.36 9.40 25.64
C PRO A 138 -29.18 10.04 26.76
#